data_AF-A0A2T4DVE3-F1
#
_entry.id   AF-A0A2T4DVE3-F1
#
_cell.length_a   1.000
_cell.length_b   1.000
_cell.length_c   1.000
_cell.angle_alpha   90.00
_cell.angle_beta   90.00
_cell.angle_gamma   90.00
#
_symmetry.space_group_name_H-M   'P 1'
#
loop_
_entity.id
_entity.type
_entity.pdbx_description
1 polymer ?
#
loop_
_entity_poly.entity_id
_entity_poly.type
_entity_poly.pdbx_seq_one_letter_code
_entity_poly.pdbx_strand_id
1 'polypeptide(L)'
;MNTVYIRTLKRAEHTVFNVSDGQKYYFDNQFGRRIPYSSGQQVKRSVIDTLCETINQVPSPTTFLFDVNKQKELKEGEVYATCDPTYADQLFGGWMKAAKGGKERTLKRRSPLSISAMRALHPLLAGLDIENASFDRSDRPNNKVIIRDEKGNQLNEEEVVSLLEEKDRSVSRKWIPNNSRATGLFIMDVAIDLRRLFNVSINQLEPEMSDETIEKLKAEGWIESENVFGKCLVAPKTLREKWIPGLAKAIINWRITSNQSRTFSLMDTLALSISDNANLIAGSIRAKLSEEDSRRADPIVDENINGVDTFVTLQAGAYIHTKSEKVDALETAEKALVALLLAFDYENQLARD
;
A
#
# COMPACT_ATOMS: atom_id res chain seq x y z
N MET A 1 9.94 -23.69 6.35
CA MET A 1 9.52 -22.56 5.50
C MET A 1 9.89 -21.25 6.21
N ASN A 2 10.64 -20.34 5.57
CA ASN A 2 11.11 -19.09 6.21
C ASN A 2 10.42 -17.83 5.69
N THR A 3 9.89 -17.90 4.47
CA THR A 3 9.25 -16.78 3.78
C THR A 3 7.96 -17.26 3.15
N VAL A 4 6.89 -16.47 3.30
CA VAL A 4 5.64 -16.67 2.56
C VAL A 4 5.55 -15.59 1.50
N TYR A 5 5.31 -16.00 0.26
CA TYR A 5 5.04 -15.12 -0.87
C TYR A 5 3.55 -15.11 -1.15
N ILE A 6 3.03 -13.92 -1.44
CA ILE A 6 1.66 -13.70 -1.90
C ILE A 6 1.72 -12.91 -3.20
N ARG A 7 0.94 -13.32 -4.19
CA ARG A 7 0.74 -12.57 -5.43
C ARG A 7 -0.75 -12.37 -5.63
N THR A 8 -1.15 -11.13 -5.86
CA THR A 8 -2.55 -10.77 -6.09
C THR A 8 -2.71 -10.26 -7.50
N LEU A 9 -3.84 -10.58 -8.14
CA LEU A 9 -4.31 -9.97 -9.36
C LEU A 9 -5.52 -9.10 -9.01
N LYS A 10 -5.38 -7.79 -9.20
CA LYS A 10 -6.43 -6.80 -8.98
C LYS A 10 -6.84 -6.16 -10.30
N ARG A 11 -8.12 -5.84 -10.41
CA ARG A 11 -8.63 -4.99 -11.48
C ARG A 11 -8.84 -3.58 -10.92
N ALA A 12 -8.32 -2.57 -11.61
CA ALA A 12 -8.63 -1.18 -11.29
C ALA A 12 -9.41 -0.55 -12.45
N GLU A 13 -10.36 0.30 -12.12
CA GLU A 13 -11.19 1.02 -13.09
C GLU A 13 -11.21 2.50 -12.76
N HIS A 14 -10.84 3.34 -13.72
CA HIS A 14 -10.85 4.79 -13.57
C HIS A 14 -10.29 5.30 -12.23
N THR A 15 -9.19 4.70 -11.77
CA THR A 15 -8.64 4.91 -10.42
C THR A 15 -7.45 5.86 -10.45
N VAL A 16 -7.21 6.56 -9.33
CA VAL A 16 -6.02 7.39 -9.14
C VAL A 16 -5.11 6.81 -8.05
N PHE A 17 -3.94 6.28 -8.37
CA PHE A 17 -3.06 5.66 -7.36
C PHE A 17 -2.23 6.68 -6.55
N ASN A 18 -2.20 7.96 -6.94
CA ASN A 18 -1.47 9.01 -6.20
C ASN A 18 -2.13 10.40 -6.32
N VAL A 19 -1.99 11.24 -5.29
CA VAL A 19 -2.74 12.50 -5.15
C VAL A 19 -1.89 13.76 -5.38
N SER A 20 -0.55 13.67 -5.41
CA SER A 20 0.29 14.88 -5.53
C SER A 20 0.28 15.48 -6.95
N ASP A 21 0.55 14.65 -7.97
CA ASP A 21 0.72 15.09 -9.37
C ASP A 21 -0.21 14.32 -10.34
N GLY A 22 -1.35 13.85 -9.84
CA GLY A 22 -2.28 12.98 -10.56
C GLY A 22 -1.84 11.51 -10.65
N GLN A 23 -2.34 10.79 -11.66
CA GLN A 23 -2.08 9.35 -11.81
C GLN A 23 -0.61 9.08 -12.17
N LYS A 24 0.12 8.40 -11.28
CA LYS A 24 1.50 7.93 -11.51
C LYS A 24 1.56 6.94 -12.68
N TYR A 25 2.59 7.07 -13.51
CA TYR A 25 2.88 6.14 -14.59
C TYR A 25 4.40 6.03 -14.83
N TYR A 26 4.81 4.95 -15.51
CA TYR A 26 6.12 4.83 -16.14
C TYR A 26 5.95 4.61 -17.64
N PHE A 27 7.00 4.80 -18.43
CA PHE A 27 6.98 4.51 -19.86
C PHE A 27 7.63 3.14 -20.11
N ASP A 28 6.88 2.23 -20.74
CA ASP A 28 7.36 0.93 -21.17
C ASP A 28 7.93 1.05 -22.59
N ASN A 29 9.24 0.84 -22.74
CA ASN A 29 9.94 0.98 -24.02
C ASN A 29 9.60 -0.13 -25.02
N GLN A 30 9.29 -1.33 -24.54
CA GLN A 30 9.04 -2.47 -25.42
C GLN A 30 7.71 -2.33 -26.15
N PHE A 31 6.68 -1.87 -25.44
CA PHE A 31 5.34 -1.69 -26.02
C PHE A 31 5.00 -0.24 -26.34
N GLY A 32 5.89 0.71 -26.01
CA GLY A 32 5.71 2.14 -26.29
C GLY A 32 4.53 2.76 -25.55
N ARG A 33 4.25 2.33 -24.31
CA ARG A 33 3.04 2.72 -23.56
C ARG A 33 3.35 3.38 -22.22
N ARG A 34 2.50 4.33 -21.82
CA ARG A 34 2.48 4.84 -20.44
C ARG A 34 1.64 3.92 -19.58
N ILE A 35 2.27 3.30 -18.59
CA ILE A 35 1.64 2.30 -17.74
C ILE A 35 1.43 2.86 -16.34
N PRO A 36 0.18 2.89 -15.84
CA PRO A 36 -0.08 3.31 -14.47
C PRO A 36 0.52 2.34 -13.45
N TYR A 37 0.87 2.85 -12.27
CA TYR A 37 1.25 2.01 -11.13
C TYR A 37 0.99 2.72 -9.78
N SER A 38 0.83 1.95 -8.72
CA SER A 38 0.88 2.42 -7.33
C SER A 38 2.22 2.06 -6.71
N SER A 39 2.90 3.00 -6.07
CA SER A 39 4.19 2.71 -5.44
C SER A 39 4.03 1.73 -4.27
N GLY A 40 5.06 0.92 -4.01
CA GLY A 40 5.05 -0.01 -2.88
C GLY A 40 4.83 0.67 -1.53
N GLN A 41 5.25 1.94 -1.39
CA GLN A 41 4.96 2.77 -0.21
C GLN A 41 3.46 3.07 -0.04
N GLN A 42 2.75 3.40 -1.12
CA GLN A 42 1.31 3.68 -1.07
C GLN A 42 0.51 2.41 -0.73
N VAL A 43 0.90 1.29 -1.36
CA VAL A 43 0.33 -0.03 -1.09
C VAL A 43 0.57 -0.41 0.38
N LYS A 44 1.82 -0.31 0.83
CA LYS A 44 2.20 -0.61 2.21
C LYS A 44 1.43 0.22 3.22
N ARG A 45 1.29 1.52 2.99
CA ARG A 45 0.45 2.39 3.84
C ARG A 45 -0.98 1.85 3.91
N SER A 46 -1.59 1.54 2.77
CA SER A 46 -2.97 1.02 2.72
C SER A 46 -3.12 -0.30 3.47
N VAL A 47 -2.15 -1.21 3.35
CA VAL A 47 -2.09 -2.47 4.11
C VAL A 47 -1.98 -2.21 5.62
N ILE A 48 -1.07 -1.32 6.05
CA ILE A 48 -0.88 -1.01 7.47
C ILE A 48 -2.10 -0.28 8.06
N ASP A 49 -2.72 0.63 7.32
CA ASP A 49 -3.94 1.32 7.74
C ASP A 49 -5.09 0.29 7.91
N THR A 50 -5.28 -0.60 6.94
CA THR A 50 -6.28 -1.69 7.02
C THR A 50 -6.01 -2.64 8.20
N LEU A 51 -4.73 -2.93 8.49
CA LEU A 51 -4.35 -3.72 9.65
C LEU A 51 -4.79 -3.04 10.95
N CYS A 52 -4.40 -1.78 11.15
CA CYS A 52 -4.70 -1.01 12.36
C CYS A 52 -6.22 -0.90 12.59
N GLU A 53 -6.98 -0.63 11.53
CA GLU A 53 -8.45 -0.66 11.55
C GLU A 53 -9.00 -2.03 11.96
N THR A 54 -8.45 -3.11 11.39
CA THR A 54 -8.93 -4.47 11.65
C THR A 54 -8.66 -4.93 13.09
N ILE A 55 -7.50 -4.59 13.65
CA ILE A 55 -7.15 -4.95 15.04
C ILE A 55 -7.62 -3.91 16.06
N ASN A 56 -8.29 -2.84 15.59
CA ASN A 56 -8.74 -1.71 16.37
C ASN A 56 -7.62 -1.09 17.24
N GLN A 57 -6.46 -0.86 16.64
CA GLN A 57 -5.32 -0.22 17.28
C GLN A 57 -5.07 1.14 16.62
N VAL A 58 -4.93 2.19 17.44
CA VAL A 58 -4.48 3.49 16.96
C VAL A 58 -3.01 3.37 16.53
N PRO A 59 -2.64 3.80 15.30
CA PRO A 59 -1.25 3.77 14.85
C PRO A 59 -0.32 4.51 15.81
N SER A 60 0.95 4.11 15.85
CA SER A 60 1.96 4.80 16.66
C SER A 60 1.99 6.31 16.36
N PRO A 61 2.10 7.17 17.39
CA PRO A 61 2.31 8.58 17.16
C PRO A 61 3.61 8.82 16.40
N THR A 62 3.63 9.88 15.60
CA THR A 62 4.78 10.32 14.82
C THR A 62 5.13 11.75 15.23
N THR A 63 6.40 11.99 15.54
CA THR A 63 6.89 13.32 15.90
C THR A 63 7.41 14.02 14.65
N PHE A 64 6.83 15.17 14.33
CA PHE A 64 7.28 16.04 13.23
C PHE A 64 8.09 17.20 13.80
N LEU A 65 9.34 17.33 13.37
CA LEU A 65 10.19 18.46 13.75
C LEU A 65 10.18 19.50 12.64
N PHE A 66 10.12 20.76 13.04
CA PHE A 66 10.30 21.89 12.15
C PHE A 66 11.43 22.77 12.69
N ASP A 67 12.39 23.06 11.84
CA ASP A 67 13.48 23.99 12.15
C ASP A 67 13.04 25.42 11.83
N VAL A 68 13.47 26.40 12.63
CA VAL A 68 13.32 27.82 12.30
C VAL A 68 14.60 28.31 11.65
N ASN A 69 14.51 28.82 10.42
CA ASN A 69 15.66 29.38 9.72
C ASN A 69 16.06 30.77 10.26
N LYS A 70 17.16 31.34 9.76
CA LYS A 70 17.64 32.66 10.17
C LYS A 70 16.65 33.79 9.83
N GLN A 71 15.75 33.56 8.89
CA GLN A 71 14.70 34.46 8.43
C GLN A 71 13.39 34.31 9.22
N LYS A 72 13.38 33.50 10.30
CA LYS A 72 12.19 33.17 11.12
C LYS A 72 11.09 32.40 10.37
N GLU A 73 11.45 31.68 9.31
CA GLU A 73 10.54 30.81 8.57
C GLU A 73 10.67 29.36 9.05
N LEU A 74 9.56 28.61 9.00
CA LEU A 74 9.54 27.18 9.29
C LEU A 74 10.10 26.39 8.12
N LYS A 75 11.02 25.46 8.41
CA LYS A 75 11.57 24.48 7.48
C LYS A 75 11.29 23.08 8.01
N GLU A 76 10.96 22.15 7.12
CA GLU A 76 10.81 20.74 7.46
C GLU A 76 12.11 20.19 8.07
N GLY A 77 11.98 19.59 9.27
CA GLY A 77 13.04 18.88 9.98
C GLY A 77 12.81 17.36 9.93
N GLU A 78 13.36 16.64 10.90
CA GLU A 78 13.23 15.19 10.96
C GLU A 78 11.81 14.71 11.32
N VAL A 79 11.50 13.49 10.90
CA VAL A 79 10.28 12.78 11.31
C VAL A 79 10.71 11.56 12.13
N TYR A 80 10.27 11.48 13.38
CA TYR A 80 10.62 10.38 14.28
C TYR A 80 9.42 9.48 14.56
N ALA A 81 9.62 8.19 14.31
CA ALA A 81 8.78 7.14 14.86
C ALA A 81 9.14 6.90 16.34
N THR A 82 8.23 6.25 17.07
CA THR A 82 8.44 5.86 18.48
C THR A 82 9.48 4.77 18.65
N CYS A 83 9.73 3.97 17.60
CA CYS A 83 10.57 2.76 17.67
C CYS A 83 10.06 1.73 18.70
N ASP A 84 8.75 1.66 18.90
CA ASP A 84 8.09 0.78 19.85
C ASP A 84 7.29 -0.33 19.14
N PRO A 85 7.69 -1.61 19.25
CA PRO A 85 7.03 -2.73 18.57
C PRO A 85 5.71 -3.17 19.21
N THR A 86 5.26 -2.54 20.30
CA THR A 86 3.89 -2.75 20.84
C THR A 86 2.80 -2.17 19.93
N TYR A 87 3.19 -1.33 18.97
CA TYR A 87 2.35 -0.86 17.88
C TYR A 87 2.54 -1.74 16.63
N ALA A 88 1.45 -2.29 16.11
CA ALA A 88 1.51 -3.20 14.96
C ALA A 88 2.05 -2.51 13.69
N ASP A 89 1.72 -1.22 13.48
CA ASP A 89 2.27 -0.45 12.37
C ASP A 89 3.79 -0.32 12.43
N GLN A 90 4.37 -0.22 13.64
CA GLN A 90 5.81 -0.19 13.83
C GLN A 90 6.42 -1.58 13.64
N LEU A 91 5.85 -2.60 14.28
CA LEU A 91 6.39 -3.97 14.22
C LEU A 91 6.47 -4.49 12.78
N PHE A 92 5.38 -4.29 12.01
CA PHE A 92 5.27 -4.78 10.63
C PHE A 92 5.69 -3.74 9.58
N GLY A 93 5.52 -2.45 9.84
CA GLY A 93 5.93 -1.37 8.95
C GLY A 93 7.44 -1.08 9.02
N GLY A 94 8.08 -1.36 10.16
CA GLY A 94 9.46 -0.99 10.43
C GLY A 94 9.63 0.52 10.62
N TRP A 95 10.81 0.94 11.02
CA TRP A 95 11.11 2.33 11.32
C TRP A 95 12.58 2.67 11.09
N MET A 96 12.85 3.97 10.98
CA MET A 96 14.19 4.53 11.01
C MET A 96 14.12 5.85 11.76
N LYS A 97 14.88 5.96 12.86
CA LYS A 97 15.06 7.19 13.62
C LYS A 97 16.55 7.53 13.59
N ALA A 98 16.91 8.54 12.79
CA ALA A 98 18.27 9.05 12.68
C ALA A 98 18.30 10.48 13.20
N ALA A 99 18.97 10.72 14.33
CA ALA A 99 19.03 12.04 14.94
C ALA A 99 20.01 12.96 14.19
N LYS A 100 19.65 14.24 14.12
CA LYS A 100 20.51 15.28 13.55
C LYS A 100 21.82 15.42 14.34
N GLY A 101 22.95 15.50 13.64
CA GLY A 101 24.25 15.80 14.24
C GLY A 101 24.96 14.63 14.91
N GLY A 102 24.51 13.39 14.72
CA GLY A 102 25.26 12.16 15.05
C GLY A 102 25.53 11.92 16.53
N LYS A 103 24.86 12.65 17.43
CA LYS A 103 25.00 12.49 18.89
C LYS A 103 24.24 11.28 19.44
N GLU A 104 23.14 10.90 18.79
CA GLU A 104 22.38 9.71 19.14
C GLU A 104 22.56 8.64 18.06
N ARG A 105 22.55 7.37 18.47
CA ARG A 105 22.61 6.25 17.53
C ARG A 105 21.34 6.18 16.69
N THR A 106 21.50 5.80 15.44
CA THR A 106 20.35 5.56 14.56
C THR A 106 19.66 4.27 14.98
N LEU A 107 18.37 4.33 15.28
CA LEU A 107 17.54 3.17 15.53
C LEU A 107 16.87 2.75 14.21
N LYS A 108 17.04 1.51 13.80
CA LYS A 108 16.55 1.07 12.49
C LYS A 108 16.06 -0.36 12.50
N ARG A 109 14.77 -0.53 12.21
CA ARG A 109 14.16 -1.83 11.93
C ARG A 109 13.70 -1.89 10.49
N ARG A 110 14.12 -2.94 9.78
CA ARG A 110 13.57 -3.24 8.45
C ARG A 110 12.22 -3.95 8.63
N SER A 111 11.24 -3.52 7.85
CA SER A 111 9.94 -4.19 7.78
C SER A 111 10.10 -5.68 7.44
N PRO A 112 9.42 -6.58 8.15
CA PRO A 112 9.34 -7.99 7.75
C PRO A 112 8.48 -8.20 6.49
N LEU A 113 7.77 -7.16 6.03
CA LEU A 113 6.95 -7.16 4.83
C LEU A 113 7.68 -6.46 3.68
N SER A 114 8.05 -7.22 2.66
CA SER A 114 8.53 -6.67 1.38
C SER A 114 7.35 -6.59 0.41
N ILE A 115 6.86 -5.37 0.17
CA ILE A 115 5.66 -5.12 -0.64
C ILE A 115 6.09 -4.47 -1.95
N SER A 116 5.73 -5.08 -3.08
CA SER A 116 6.02 -4.53 -4.40
C SER A 116 5.16 -3.30 -4.70
N ALA A 117 5.54 -2.55 -5.73
CA ALA A 117 4.58 -1.68 -6.39
C ALA A 117 3.40 -2.52 -6.92
N MET A 118 2.19 -1.96 -6.89
CA MET A 118 1.08 -2.51 -7.66
C MET A 118 1.22 -2.02 -9.09
N ARG A 119 1.58 -2.92 -10.00
CA ARG A 119 1.95 -2.62 -11.39
C ARG A 119 1.09 -3.41 -12.36
N ALA A 120 1.02 -3.01 -13.62
CA ALA A 120 0.29 -3.77 -14.62
C ALA A 120 0.76 -5.24 -14.68
N LEU A 121 -0.17 -6.17 -14.82
CA LEU A 121 0.14 -7.58 -15.10
C LEU A 121 0.96 -7.69 -16.40
N HIS A 122 0.58 -6.91 -17.40
CA HIS A 122 1.29 -6.75 -18.67
C HIS A 122 1.03 -5.33 -19.24
N PRO A 123 1.98 -4.69 -19.95
CA PRO A 123 1.78 -3.37 -20.56
C PRO A 123 0.60 -3.25 -21.54
N LEU A 124 0.12 -4.38 -22.07
CA LEU A 124 -1.04 -4.45 -22.96
C LEU A 124 -2.38 -4.65 -22.22
N LEU A 125 -2.34 -4.92 -20.91
CA LEU A 125 -3.52 -5.22 -20.07
C LEU A 125 -3.87 -4.09 -19.10
N ALA A 126 -3.16 -2.97 -19.16
CA ALA A 126 -3.45 -1.78 -18.39
C ALA A 126 -3.09 -0.52 -19.19
N GLY A 127 -3.72 0.60 -18.84
CA GLY A 127 -3.52 1.86 -19.55
C GLY A 127 -3.99 3.06 -18.76
N LEU A 128 -3.75 4.23 -19.35
CA LEU A 128 -4.25 5.50 -18.86
C LEU A 128 -5.43 5.95 -19.73
N ASP A 129 -6.58 6.15 -19.09
CA ASP A 129 -7.70 6.84 -19.70
C ASP A 129 -7.60 8.32 -19.39
N ILE A 130 -7.83 9.17 -20.39
CA ILE A 130 -7.89 10.62 -20.21
C ILE A 130 -9.35 11.02 -20.12
N GLU A 131 -9.74 11.61 -19.00
CA GLU A 131 -11.05 12.19 -18.80
C GLU A 131 -10.93 13.69 -18.49
N ASN A 132 -12.01 14.42 -18.74
CA ASN A 132 -12.14 15.79 -18.26
C ASN A 132 -13.09 15.81 -17.07
N ALA A 133 -12.74 16.57 -16.04
CA ALA A 133 -13.51 16.67 -14.82
C ALA A 133 -14.10 18.07 -14.64
N SER A 134 -15.19 18.16 -13.88
CA SER A 134 -15.70 19.43 -13.35
C SER A 134 -15.57 19.46 -11.83
N PHE A 135 -15.12 20.59 -11.29
CA PHE A 135 -15.38 20.95 -9.91
C PHE A 135 -16.63 21.82 -9.91
N ASP A 136 -17.77 21.20 -9.61
CA ASP A 136 -19.07 21.85 -9.62
C ASP A 136 -19.60 21.95 -8.19
N ARG A 137 -19.90 23.17 -7.77
CA ARG A 137 -20.54 23.50 -6.49
C ARG A 137 -21.65 24.52 -6.69
N SER A 138 -22.16 24.64 -7.92
CA SER A 138 -23.18 25.63 -8.29
C SER A 138 -24.46 25.53 -7.47
N ASP A 139 -24.73 24.36 -6.89
CA ASP A 139 -25.85 24.06 -5.99
C ASP A 139 -25.71 24.68 -4.58
N ARG A 140 -24.53 25.19 -4.21
CA ARG A 140 -24.27 25.74 -2.87
C ARG A 140 -24.49 27.25 -2.82
N PRO A 141 -25.50 27.75 -2.08
CA PRO A 141 -25.83 29.18 -2.05
C PRO A 141 -24.82 30.02 -1.27
N ASN A 142 -23.94 29.41 -0.47
CA ASN A 142 -22.96 30.09 0.38
C ASN A 142 -21.56 30.17 -0.25
N ASN A 143 -21.43 29.88 -1.55
CA ASN A 143 -20.14 30.03 -2.23
C ASN A 143 -19.76 31.50 -2.35
N LYS A 144 -18.51 31.83 -2.00
CA LYS A 144 -17.94 33.15 -2.25
C LYS A 144 -17.13 33.12 -3.55
N VAL A 145 -17.59 33.85 -4.55
CA VAL A 145 -16.85 34.07 -5.80
C VAL A 145 -16.10 35.39 -5.69
N ILE A 146 -14.77 35.35 -5.79
CA ILE A 146 -13.91 36.54 -5.81
C ILE A 146 -13.26 36.59 -7.19
N ILE A 147 -13.58 37.64 -7.96
CA ILE A 147 -12.94 37.93 -9.24
C ILE A 147 -11.94 39.06 -9.01
N ARG A 148 -10.71 38.90 -9.51
CA ARG A 148 -9.63 39.87 -9.33
C ARG A 148 -9.15 40.41 -10.67
N ASP A 149 -8.71 41.66 -10.67
CA ASP A 149 -7.99 42.28 -11.78
C ASP A 149 -6.55 41.74 -11.91
N GLU A 150 -5.82 42.22 -12.92
CA GLU A 150 -4.42 41.85 -13.18
C GLU A 150 -3.45 42.22 -12.05
N LYS A 151 -3.83 43.15 -11.17
CA LYS A 151 -3.05 43.61 -10.01
C LYS A 151 -3.42 42.86 -8.73
N GLY A 152 -4.41 41.96 -8.79
CA GLY A 152 -4.88 41.16 -7.66
C GLY A 152 -5.94 41.85 -6.80
N ASN A 153 -6.46 43.02 -7.20
CA ASN A 153 -7.55 43.70 -6.50
C ASN A 153 -8.88 43.02 -6.82
N GLN A 154 -9.77 42.92 -5.83
CA GLN A 154 -11.10 42.36 -6.02
C GLN A 154 -12.00 43.33 -6.79
N LEU A 155 -12.67 42.85 -7.83
CA LEU A 155 -13.70 43.59 -8.55
C LEU A 155 -14.99 43.70 -7.74
N ASN A 156 -15.73 44.78 -7.96
CA ASN A 156 -17.07 44.96 -7.39
C ASN A 156 -18.15 44.23 -8.20
N GLU A 157 -19.38 44.19 -7.69
CA GLU A 157 -20.47 43.42 -8.32
C GLU A 157 -20.88 43.97 -9.69
N GLU A 158 -20.91 45.29 -9.88
CA GLU A 158 -21.27 45.93 -11.15
C GLU A 158 -20.25 45.62 -12.25
N GLU A 159 -18.95 45.68 -11.92
CA GLU A 159 -17.85 45.31 -12.82
C GLU A 159 -17.90 43.83 -13.22
N VAL A 160 -18.26 42.97 -12.28
CA VAL A 160 -18.40 41.53 -12.53
C VAL A 160 -19.60 41.23 -13.43
N VAL A 161 -20.74 41.88 -13.20
CA VAL A 161 -21.94 41.72 -14.04
C VAL A 161 -21.65 42.18 -15.46
N SER A 162 -21.07 43.37 -15.64
CA SER A 162 -20.70 43.89 -16.96
C SER A 162 -19.68 42.98 -17.68
N LEU A 163 -18.74 42.37 -16.95
CA LEU A 163 -17.78 41.42 -17.52
C LEU A 163 -18.43 40.12 -18.03
N LEU A 164 -19.60 39.76 -17.48
CA LEU A 164 -20.34 38.53 -17.76
C LEU A 164 -21.52 38.73 -18.72
N GLU A 165 -22.00 39.95 -18.96
CA GLU A 165 -23.20 40.26 -19.77
C GLU A 165 -23.21 39.64 -21.18
N GLU A 166 -22.04 39.36 -21.77
CA GLU A 166 -21.90 38.73 -23.09
C GLU A 166 -21.13 37.40 -23.06
N LYS A 167 -20.85 36.85 -21.87
CA LYS A 167 -20.07 35.61 -21.73
C LYS A 167 -20.93 34.53 -21.08
N ASP A 168 -21.23 33.47 -21.84
CA ASP A 168 -21.86 32.25 -21.31
C ASP A 168 -20.85 31.46 -20.46
N ARG A 169 -20.62 31.94 -19.22
CA ARG A 169 -19.61 31.39 -18.32
C ARG A 169 -20.12 31.26 -16.89
N SER A 170 -20.16 30.02 -16.42
CA SER A 170 -20.38 29.72 -15.00
C SER A 170 -19.12 30.04 -14.19
N VAL A 171 -19.29 30.83 -13.12
CA VAL A 171 -18.21 31.23 -12.19
C VAL A 171 -18.15 30.36 -10.91
N SER A 172 -19.15 29.51 -10.71
CA SER A 172 -19.25 28.55 -9.60
C SER A 172 -18.79 27.14 -9.96
N ARG A 173 -18.40 26.93 -11.23
CA ARG A 173 -17.84 25.68 -11.76
C ARG A 173 -16.44 25.91 -12.32
N LYS A 174 -15.51 24.99 -12.05
CA LYS A 174 -14.21 24.93 -12.72
C LYS A 174 -14.11 23.69 -13.59
N TRP A 175 -13.71 23.87 -14.85
CA TRP A 175 -13.32 22.78 -15.72
C TRP A 175 -11.88 22.35 -15.43
N ILE A 176 -11.63 21.04 -15.37
CA ILE A 176 -10.32 20.46 -15.12
C ILE A 176 -10.03 19.47 -16.25
N PRO A 177 -9.40 19.92 -17.34
CA PRO A 177 -9.13 19.08 -18.50
C PRO A 177 -8.00 18.06 -18.24
N ASN A 178 -7.94 17.03 -19.08
CA ASN A 178 -6.80 16.12 -19.24
C ASN A 178 -6.37 15.35 -17.97
N ASN A 179 -7.35 14.92 -17.16
CA ASN A 179 -7.08 14.09 -15.99
C ASN A 179 -6.85 12.63 -16.42
N SER A 180 -5.72 12.06 -16.01
CA SER A 180 -5.44 10.64 -16.27
C SER A 180 -6.01 9.73 -15.18
N ARG A 181 -6.51 8.56 -15.58
CA ARG A 181 -7.02 7.49 -14.71
C ARG A 181 -6.40 6.15 -15.07
N ALA A 182 -6.07 5.35 -14.07
CA ALA A 182 -5.60 4.00 -14.26
C ALA A 182 -6.78 3.04 -14.49
N THR A 183 -6.66 2.22 -15.53
CA THR A 183 -7.60 1.15 -15.84
C THR A 183 -6.83 -0.12 -16.23
N GLY A 184 -7.34 -1.29 -15.85
CA GLY A 184 -6.84 -2.59 -16.32
C GLY A 184 -6.50 -3.58 -15.20
N LEU A 185 -5.62 -4.53 -15.53
CA LEU A 185 -5.21 -5.63 -14.66
C LEU A 185 -3.83 -5.35 -14.04
N PHE A 186 -3.76 -5.45 -12.72
CA PHE A 186 -2.60 -5.12 -11.91
C PHE A 186 -2.22 -6.27 -11.01
N ILE A 187 -0.94 -6.42 -10.77
CA ILE A 187 -0.39 -7.36 -9.80
C ILE A 187 0.33 -6.64 -8.68
N MET A 188 0.29 -7.25 -7.50
CA MET A 188 1.07 -6.88 -6.34
C MET A 188 1.60 -8.15 -5.70
N ASP A 189 2.89 -8.14 -5.39
CA ASP A 189 3.62 -9.21 -4.73
C ASP A 189 3.98 -8.77 -3.28
N VAL A 190 3.84 -9.68 -2.32
CA VAL A 190 4.25 -9.49 -0.93
C VAL A 190 5.12 -10.67 -0.53
N ALA A 191 6.27 -10.39 0.08
CA ALA A 191 7.07 -11.40 0.78
C ALA A 191 7.07 -11.11 2.28
N ILE A 192 6.73 -12.13 3.08
CA ILE A 192 6.68 -12.07 4.54
C ILE A 192 7.85 -12.87 5.09
N ASP A 193 8.84 -12.22 5.71
CA ASP A 193 9.93 -12.91 6.41
C ASP A 193 9.47 -13.34 7.81
N LEU A 194 9.12 -14.63 7.95
CA LEU A 194 8.58 -15.19 9.19
C LEU A 194 9.58 -15.07 10.35
N ARG A 195 10.88 -15.15 10.06
CA ARG A 195 11.95 -15.05 11.07
C ARG A 195 12.02 -13.67 11.72
N ARG A 196 11.44 -12.65 11.08
CA ARG A 196 11.42 -11.26 11.58
C ARG A 196 10.04 -10.77 11.97
N LEU A 197 8.98 -11.45 11.51
CA LEU A 197 7.61 -10.94 11.57
C LEU A 197 7.18 -10.51 12.97
N PHE A 198 7.52 -11.32 13.99
CA PHE A 198 7.22 -11.04 15.39
C PHE A 198 8.47 -10.89 16.27
N ASN A 199 9.64 -10.69 15.66
CA ASN A 199 10.92 -10.65 16.38
C ASN A 199 11.60 -9.31 16.17
N VAL A 200 12.17 -8.77 17.25
CA VAL A 200 12.91 -7.51 17.26
C VAL A 200 14.31 -7.72 17.82
N SER A 201 15.31 -7.21 17.11
CA SER A 201 16.72 -7.41 17.48
C SER A 201 17.08 -6.61 18.73
N ILE A 202 17.84 -7.23 19.63
CA ILE A 202 18.45 -6.57 20.80
C ILE A 202 19.96 -6.34 20.61
N ASN A 203 20.43 -6.38 19.36
CA ASN A 203 21.83 -6.13 19.03
C ASN A 203 22.19 -4.67 19.29
N GLN A 204 23.13 -4.45 20.21
CA GLN A 204 23.62 -3.12 20.60
C GLN A 204 24.50 -2.44 19.54
N LEU A 205 25.09 -3.20 18.61
CA LEU A 205 25.91 -2.63 17.54
C LEU A 205 25.05 -1.95 16.46
N GLU A 206 23.90 -2.56 16.15
CA GLU A 206 22.92 -2.09 15.17
C GLU A 206 21.53 -2.12 15.81
N PRO A 207 21.24 -1.16 16.72
CA PRO A 207 20.04 -1.21 17.54
C PRO A 207 18.76 -0.98 16.74
N GLU A 208 17.76 -1.82 16.98
CA GLU A 208 16.40 -1.58 16.48
C GLU A 208 15.63 -0.64 17.41
N MET A 209 15.91 -0.64 18.71
CA MET A 209 15.21 0.17 19.72
C MET A 209 16.17 0.59 20.84
N SER A 210 15.70 1.44 21.75
CA SER A 210 16.48 1.85 22.92
C SER A 210 16.44 0.79 24.02
N ASP A 211 17.39 0.86 24.96
CA ASP A 211 17.48 -0.05 26.11
C ASP A 211 16.24 0.05 27.00
N GLU A 212 15.66 1.24 27.14
CA GLU A 212 14.42 1.45 27.89
C GLU A 212 13.25 0.69 27.24
N THR A 213 13.17 0.68 25.91
CA THR A 213 12.16 -0.10 25.20
C THR A 213 12.39 -1.60 25.38
N ILE A 214 13.65 -2.08 25.35
CA ILE A 214 13.96 -3.50 25.59
C ILE A 214 13.46 -3.94 26.97
N GLU A 215 13.78 -3.19 28.02
CA GLU A 215 13.37 -3.52 29.39
C GLU A 215 11.85 -3.42 29.57
N LYS A 216 11.19 -2.44 28.93
CA LYS A 216 9.73 -2.36 28.87
C LYS A 216 9.12 -3.64 28.27
N LEU A 217 9.61 -4.08 27.11
CA LEU A 217 9.06 -5.26 26.41
C LEU A 217 9.23 -6.53 27.23
N LYS A 218 10.38 -6.70 27.90
CA LYS A 218 10.61 -7.82 28.84
C LYS A 218 9.61 -7.81 29.99
N ALA A 219 9.36 -6.64 30.58
CA ALA A 219 8.37 -6.48 31.65
C ALA A 219 6.93 -6.77 31.15
N GLU A 220 6.64 -6.50 29.88
CA GLU A 220 5.37 -6.81 29.21
C GLU A 220 5.28 -8.27 28.70
N GLY A 221 6.27 -9.11 29.02
CA GLY A 221 6.25 -10.55 28.75
C GLY A 221 6.74 -10.96 27.36
N TRP A 222 7.46 -10.10 26.65
CA TRP A 222 8.17 -10.51 25.42
C TRP A 222 9.28 -11.51 25.75
N ILE A 223 9.46 -12.49 24.87
CA ILE A 223 10.26 -13.68 25.14
C ILE A 223 11.66 -13.50 24.56
N GLU A 224 12.70 -13.70 25.36
CA GLU A 224 14.07 -13.72 24.86
C GLU A 224 14.29 -14.98 23.99
N SER A 225 14.83 -14.77 22.79
CA SER A 225 15.10 -15.84 21.83
C SER A 225 16.31 -15.48 20.97
N GLU A 226 16.67 -16.40 20.07
CA GLU A 226 17.73 -16.24 19.10
C GLU A 226 17.29 -16.79 17.74
N ASN A 227 17.57 -16.04 16.69
CA ASN A 227 17.37 -16.46 15.31
C ASN A 227 18.67 -16.33 14.51
N VAL A 228 18.62 -16.60 13.21
CA VAL A 228 19.80 -16.50 12.32
C VAL A 228 20.44 -15.11 12.24
N PHE A 229 19.77 -14.07 12.76
CA PHE A 229 20.29 -12.69 12.84
C PHE A 229 20.86 -12.35 14.22
N GLY A 230 20.75 -13.25 15.21
CA GLY A 230 21.23 -13.09 16.58
C GLY A 230 20.10 -12.99 17.61
N LYS A 231 20.44 -12.48 18.79
CA LYS A 231 19.52 -12.37 19.92
C LYS A 231 18.38 -11.39 19.63
N CYS A 232 17.18 -11.73 20.06
CA CYS A 232 15.97 -10.96 19.82
C CYS A 232 14.95 -11.12 20.94
N LEU A 233 13.93 -10.25 20.94
CA LEU A 233 12.70 -10.45 21.68
C LEU A 233 11.59 -10.87 20.71
N VAL A 234 10.78 -11.84 21.13
CA VAL A 234 9.64 -12.39 20.39
C VAL A 234 8.35 -11.86 21.02
N ALA A 235 7.41 -11.43 20.18
CA ALA A 235 6.12 -10.99 20.66
C ALA A 235 5.35 -12.15 21.34
N PRO A 236 4.66 -11.91 22.48
CA PRO A 236 3.92 -12.94 23.20
C PRO A 236 2.90 -13.66 22.32
N LYS A 237 2.67 -14.95 22.57
CA LYS A 237 1.72 -15.78 21.79
C LYS A 237 0.33 -15.14 21.67
N THR A 238 -0.19 -14.57 22.75
CA THR A 238 -1.50 -13.89 22.77
C THR A 238 -1.58 -12.72 21.78
N LEU A 239 -0.49 -11.97 21.63
CA LEU A 239 -0.40 -10.86 20.69
C LEU A 239 -0.27 -11.38 19.26
N ARG A 240 0.51 -12.45 19.03
CA ARG A 240 0.61 -13.11 17.73
C ARG A 240 -0.75 -13.64 17.24
N GLU A 241 -1.47 -14.35 18.10
CA GLU A 241 -2.81 -14.88 17.81
C GLU A 241 -3.83 -13.78 17.52
N LYS A 242 -3.70 -12.60 18.14
CA LYS A 242 -4.53 -11.43 17.86
C LYS A 242 -4.18 -10.75 16.53
N TRP A 243 -2.89 -10.57 16.24
CA TRP A 243 -2.45 -9.75 15.10
C TRP A 243 -2.38 -10.53 13.79
N ILE A 244 -2.11 -11.83 13.80
CA ILE A 244 -2.01 -12.66 12.59
C ILE A 244 -3.30 -12.61 11.74
N PRO A 245 -4.52 -12.79 12.29
CA PRO A 245 -5.75 -12.67 11.50
C PRO A 245 -5.93 -11.28 10.89
N GLY A 246 -5.62 -10.23 11.65
CA GLY A 246 -5.68 -8.85 11.16
C GLY A 246 -4.69 -8.59 10.03
N LEU A 247 -3.47 -9.11 10.15
CA LEU A 247 -2.43 -9.00 9.14
C LEU A 247 -2.80 -9.76 7.86
N ALA A 248 -3.32 -10.98 7.98
CA ALA A 248 -3.75 -11.77 6.83
C ALA A 248 -4.86 -11.04 6.05
N LYS A 249 -5.89 -10.56 6.76
CA LYS A 249 -6.96 -9.76 6.17
C LYS A 249 -6.44 -8.49 5.50
N ALA A 250 -5.51 -7.78 6.16
CA ALA A 250 -4.92 -6.56 5.60
C ALA A 250 -4.09 -6.83 4.32
N ILE A 251 -3.32 -7.92 4.27
CA ILE A 251 -2.55 -8.29 3.08
C ILE A 251 -3.47 -8.67 1.91
N ILE A 252 -4.59 -9.33 2.18
CA ILE A 252 -5.48 -9.89 1.17
C ILE A 252 -6.53 -8.88 0.70
N ASN A 253 -7.04 -8.04 1.60
CA ASN A 253 -8.21 -7.19 1.38
C ASN A 253 -7.96 -5.70 1.71
N TRP A 254 -6.74 -5.21 1.51
CA TRP A 254 -6.48 -3.76 1.51
C TRP A 254 -7.12 -3.09 0.29
N ARG A 255 -7.42 -1.79 0.45
CA ARG A 255 -7.96 -0.93 -0.61
C ARG A 255 -7.36 0.46 -0.52
N ILE A 256 -7.25 1.15 -1.64
CA ILE A 256 -6.95 2.59 -1.66
C ILE A 256 -8.28 3.33 -1.43
N THR A 257 -8.54 3.74 -0.19
CA THR A 257 -9.76 4.45 0.21
C THR A 257 -9.66 5.97 0.03
N SER A 258 -8.45 6.48 -0.19
CA SER A 258 -8.12 7.91 -0.19
C SER A 258 -7.37 8.28 -1.46
N ASN A 259 -8.11 8.73 -2.47
CA ASN A 259 -7.53 9.22 -3.71
C ASN A 259 -8.48 10.09 -4.55
N GLN A 260 -8.93 11.25 -4.05
CA GLN A 260 -9.66 12.23 -4.87
C GLN A 260 -10.76 11.59 -5.75
N SER A 261 -11.42 10.54 -5.26
CA SER A 261 -12.19 9.64 -6.12
C SER A 261 -13.46 10.37 -6.53
N ARG A 262 -13.41 11.02 -7.70
CA ARG A 262 -14.59 11.46 -8.43
C ARG A 262 -15.24 10.27 -9.16
N THR A 263 -14.50 9.18 -9.31
CA THR A 263 -14.89 7.87 -9.84
C THR A 263 -14.50 6.79 -8.82
N PHE A 264 -15.47 6.00 -8.35
CA PHE A 264 -15.25 4.93 -7.37
C PHE A 264 -14.85 3.63 -8.09
N SER A 265 -13.84 2.95 -7.56
CA SER A 265 -13.44 1.60 -8.00
C SER A 265 -13.39 0.66 -6.81
N LEU A 266 -13.97 -0.53 -6.96
CA LEU A 266 -13.88 -1.57 -5.95
C LEU A 266 -12.46 -2.13 -5.81
N MET A 267 -11.62 -1.94 -6.84
CA MET A 267 -10.29 -2.55 -6.97
C MET A 267 -10.33 -4.06 -6.67
N ASP A 268 -11.25 -4.75 -7.35
CA ASP A 268 -11.57 -6.15 -7.10
C ASP A 268 -10.31 -7.01 -7.20
N THR A 269 -10.11 -7.85 -6.19
CA THR A 269 -9.12 -8.93 -6.25
C THR A 269 -9.73 -10.06 -7.06
N LEU A 270 -9.20 -10.33 -8.26
CA LEU A 270 -9.67 -11.39 -9.16
C LEU A 270 -9.07 -12.75 -8.77
N ALA A 271 -7.78 -12.77 -8.44
CA ALA A 271 -7.10 -13.99 -8.02
C ALA A 271 -5.99 -13.67 -7.02
N LEU A 272 -5.65 -14.67 -6.21
CA LEU A 272 -4.58 -14.61 -5.24
C LEU A 272 -3.85 -15.95 -5.21
N SER A 273 -2.52 -15.93 -5.18
CA SER A 273 -1.71 -17.12 -4.97
C SER A 273 -0.85 -16.96 -3.70
N ILE A 274 -0.64 -18.05 -2.98
CA ILE A 274 0.25 -18.16 -1.81
C ILE A 274 1.24 -19.29 -2.04
N SER A 275 2.52 -19.07 -1.75
CA SER A 275 3.56 -20.09 -1.87
C SER A 275 4.77 -19.74 -1.00
N ASP A 276 5.62 -20.71 -0.69
CA ASP A 276 6.95 -20.48 -0.11
C ASP A 276 8.06 -20.39 -1.18
N ASN A 277 7.69 -20.51 -2.46
CA ASN A 277 8.61 -20.46 -3.59
C ASN A 277 8.35 -19.24 -4.50
N ALA A 278 9.28 -18.29 -4.45
CA ALA A 278 9.22 -17.04 -5.22
C ALA A 278 9.14 -17.25 -6.74
N ASN A 279 9.69 -18.34 -7.27
CA ASN A 279 9.69 -18.60 -8.70
C ASN A 279 8.35 -19.19 -9.16
N LEU A 280 7.76 -20.08 -8.37
CA LEU A 280 6.46 -20.70 -8.70
C LEU A 280 5.34 -19.67 -8.64
N ILE A 281 5.34 -18.80 -7.62
CA ILE A 281 4.30 -17.78 -7.47
C ILE A 281 4.30 -16.74 -8.59
N ALA A 282 5.48 -16.40 -9.14
CA ALA A 282 5.56 -15.49 -10.28
C ALA A 282 4.93 -16.10 -11.55
N GLY A 283 4.96 -17.44 -11.67
CA GLY A 283 4.34 -18.19 -12.75
C GLY A 283 2.84 -18.42 -12.59
N SER A 284 2.30 -18.41 -11.36
CA SER A 284 0.88 -18.71 -11.12
C SER A 284 -0.08 -17.65 -11.64
N ILE A 285 0.32 -16.38 -11.60
CA ILE A 285 -0.45 -15.25 -12.15
C ILE A 285 0.45 -14.52 -13.14
N ARG A 286 0.20 -14.72 -14.43
CA ARG A 286 1.07 -14.24 -15.51
C ARG A 286 0.25 -13.73 -16.69
N ALA A 287 0.93 -13.18 -17.69
CA ALA A 287 0.36 -12.93 -18.99
C ALA A 287 1.22 -13.59 -20.07
N LYS A 288 0.60 -14.02 -21.16
CA LYS A 288 1.27 -14.52 -22.35
C LYS A 288 0.88 -13.63 -23.53
N LEU A 289 1.80 -13.33 -24.44
CA LEU A 289 1.44 -12.67 -25.70
C LEU A 289 0.52 -13.60 -26.50
N SER A 290 -0.50 -13.03 -27.12
CA SER A 290 -1.39 -13.78 -27.98
C SER A 290 -0.61 -14.31 -29.19
N GLU A 291 -0.84 -15.58 -29.53
CA GLU A 291 -0.26 -16.19 -30.73
C GLU A 291 -0.91 -15.67 -32.02
N GLU A 292 -2.12 -15.11 -31.92
CA GLU A 292 -2.90 -14.58 -33.05
C GLU A 292 -2.71 -13.08 -33.26
N ASP A 293 -2.55 -12.29 -32.19
CA ASP A 293 -2.35 -10.83 -32.26
C ASP A 293 -1.22 -10.36 -31.34
N SER A 294 -0.10 -9.95 -31.94
CA SER A 294 1.08 -9.45 -31.22
C SER A 294 0.83 -8.18 -30.40
N ARG A 295 -0.31 -7.51 -30.57
CA ARG A 295 -0.74 -6.34 -29.80
C ARG A 295 -1.67 -6.71 -28.64
N ARG A 296 -1.88 -8.00 -28.39
CA ARG A 296 -2.68 -8.51 -27.27
C ARG A 296 -1.85 -9.41 -26.37
N ALA A 297 -2.25 -9.44 -25.10
CA ALA A 297 -1.74 -10.39 -24.13
C ALA A 297 -2.93 -11.00 -23.41
N ASP A 298 -2.82 -12.28 -23.07
CA ASP A 298 -3.84 -13.04 -22.38
C ASP A 298 -3.43 -13.20 -20.91
N PRO A 299 -4.24 -12.74 -19.95
CA PRO A 299 -3.99 -13.01 -18.54
C PRO A 299 -4.22 -14.49 -18.25
N ILE A 300 -3.36 -15.07 -17.42
CA ILE A 300 -3.41 -16.48 -17.03
C ILE A 300 -3.33 -16.56 -15.51
N VAL A 301 -4.28 -17.28 -14.93
CA VAL A 301 -4.26 -17.74 -13.55
C VAL A 301 -4.16 -19.25 -13.59
N ASP A 302 -3.03 -19.78 -13.11
CA ASP A 302 -2.72 -21.20 -13.13
C ASP A 302 -3.07 -21.83 -11.78
N GLU A 303 -4.18 -22.56 -11.77
CA GLU A 303 -4.77 -23.17 -10.58
C GLU A 303 -4.12 -24.52 -10.21
N ASN A 304 -3.18 -25.05 -11.03
CA ASN A 304 -2.66 -26.42 -10.88
C ASN A 304 -1.14 -26.50 -10.59
N ILE A 305 -0.50 -25.38 -10.28
CA ILE A 305 0.94 -25.39 -9.95
C ILE A 305 1.14 -26.02 -8.56
N ASN A 306 1.84 -27.15 -8.51
CA ASN A 306 2.19 -27.80 -7.26
C ASN A 306 3.05 -26.87 -6.39
N GLY A 307 2.70 -26.75 -5.10
CA GLY A 307 3.36 -25.83 -4.16
C GLY A 307 2.86 -24.39 -4.23
N VAL A 308 1.76 -24.13 -4.95
CA VAL A 308 1.09 -22.81 -4.98
C VAL A 308 -0.40 -23.01 -4.71
N ASP A 309 -0.89 -22.40 -3.64
CA ASP A 309 -2.32 -22.34 -3.35
C ASP A 309 -2.91 -21.13 -4.09
N THR A 310 -3.81 -21.38 -5.04
CA THR A 310 -4.45 -20.33 -5.85
C THR A 310 -5.94 -20.24 -5.51
N PHE A 311 -6.40 -19.01 -5.26
CA PHE A 311 -7.76 -18.66 -4.88
C PHE A 311 -8.33 -17.70 -5.92
N VAL A 312 -9.46 -18.05 -6.54
CA VAL A 312 -10.05 -17.30 -7.65
C VAL A 312 -11.44 -16.81 -7.27
N THR A 313 -11.69 -15.51 -7.39
CA THR A 313 -12.99 -14.90 -7.06
C THR A 313 -13.97 -15.00 -8.24
N LEU A 314 -15.27 -14.89 -7.96
CA LEU A 314 -16.33 -14.95 -9.00
C LEU A 314 -16.14 -13.92 -10.12
N GLN A 315 -15.63 -12.74 -9.79
CA GLN A 315 -15.42 -11.65 -10.74
C GLN A 315 -14.31 -11.97 -11.75
N ALA A 316 -13.42 -12.93 -11.46
CA ALA A 316 -12.32 -13.31 -12.35
C ALA A 316 -12.81 -13.82 -13.71
N GLY A 317 -13.90 -14.59 -13.73
CA GLY A 317 -14.43 -15.20 -14.95
C GLY A 317 -14.89 -14.20 -16.02
N ALA A 318 -15.06 -12.92 -15.66
CA ALA A 318 -15.36 -11.85 -16.61
C ALA A 318 -14.10 -11.32 -17.35
N TYR A 319 -12.90 -11.61 -16.85
CA TYR A 319 -11.64 -11.04 -17.35
C TYR A 319 -10.59 -12.10 -17.72
N ILE A 320 -10.74 -13.32 -17.21
CA ILE A 320 -9.73 -14.38 -17.26
C ILE A 320 -10.46 -15.70 -17.45
N HIS A 321 -9.88 -16.60 -18.24
CA HIS A 321 -10.35 -17.97 -18.32
C HIS A 321 -9.93 -18.73 -17.06
N THR A 322 -10.86 -18.89 -16.13
CA THR A 322 -10.69 -19.61 -14.86
C THR A 322 -11.64 -20.80 -14.77
N LYS A 323 -11.39 -21.70 -13.82
CA LYS A 323 -12.15 -22.97 -13.67
C LYS A 323 -12.78 -23.15 -12.29
N SER A 324 -12.21 -22.54 -11.25
CA SER A 324 -12.58 -22.80 -9.86
C SER A 324 -13.01 -21.53 -9.11
N GLU A 325 -13.73 -20.62 -9.75
CA GLU A 325 -14.18 -19.38 -9.13
C GLU A 325 -15.09 -19.66 -7.92
N LYS A 326 -14.84 -18.98 -6.80
CA LYS A 326 -15.61 -19.14 -5.56
C LYS A 326 -15.96 -17.80 -4.93
N VAL A 327 -17.11 -17.78 -4.26
CA VAL A 327 -17.59 -16.60 -3.51
C VAL A 327 -16.74 -16.32 -2.26
N ASP A 328 -16.23 -17.37 -1.64
CA ASP A 328 -15.46 -17.36 -0.39
C ASP A 328 -13.94 -17.48 -0.64
N ALA A 329 -13.48 -17.23 -1.87
CA ALA A 329 -12.08 -17.39 -2.26
C ALA A 329 -11.13 -16.52 -1.40
N LEU A 330 -11.49 -15.26 -1.14
CA LEU A 330 -10.67 -14.37 -0.31
C LEU A 330 -10.69 -14.79 1.16
N GLU A 331 -11.83 -15.23 1.70
CA GLU A 331 -11.93 -15.73 3.08
C GLU A 331 -11.10 -17.01 3.26
N THR A 332 -11.08 -17.88 2.25
CA THR A 332 -10.29 -19.11 2.25
C THR A 332 -8.80 -18.79 2.16
N ALA A 333 -8.41 -17.81 1.33
CA ALA A 333 -7.04 -17.31 1.27
C ALA A 333 -6.59 -16.72 2.62
N GLU A 334 -7.46 -15.97 3.30
CA GLU A 334 -7.18 -15.42 4.63
C GLU A 334 -6.91 -16.53 5.64
N LYS A 335 -7.78 -17.56 5.68
CA LYS A 335 -7.59 -18.72 6.57
C LYS A 335 -6.29 -19.48 6.25
N ALA A 336 -5.97 -19.67 4.97
CA ALA A 336 -4.73 -20.33 4.55
C ALA A 336 -3.50 -19.56 5.01
N LEU A 337 -3.48 -18.23 4.79
CA LEU A 337 -2.38 -17.38 5.26
C LEU A 337 -2.26 -17.38 6.78
N VAL A 338 -3.37 -17.29 7.51
CA VAL A 338 -3.38 -17.39 8.99
C VAL A 338 -2.78 -18.71 9.46
N ALA A 339 -3.15 -19.83 8.85
CA ALA A 339 -2.62 -21.14 9.20
C ALA A 339 -1.09 -21.21 9.01
N LEU A 340 -0.58 -20.72 7.87
CA LEU A 340 0.86 -20.66 7.60
C LEU A 340 1.61 -19.77 8.60
N LEU A 341 1.04 -18.61 8.94
CA LEU A 341 1.64 -17.67 9.88
C LEU A 341 1.65 -18.20 11.32
N LEU A 342 0.60 -18.93 11.74
CA LEU A 342 0.51 -19.53 13.08
C LEU A 342 1.39 -20.78 13.23
N ALA A 343 1.62 -21.52 12.16
CA ALA A 343 2.41 -22.75 12.18
C ALA A 343 3.91 -22.52 12.38
N PHE A 344 4.41 -21.31 12.11
CA PHE A 344 5.83 -20.99 12.29
C PHE A 344 6.19 -20.84 13.77
N ASP A 345 7.24 -21.55 14.22
CA ASP A 345 7.80 -21.37 15.56
C ASP A 345 8.67 -20.11 15.62
N TYR A 346 8.09 -19.03 16.14
CA TYR A 346 8.80 -17.76 16.34
C TYR A 346 9.78 -17.80 17.52
N GLU A 347 9.58 -18.70 18.49
CA GLU A 347 10.33 -18.76 19.75
C GLU A 347 11.59 -19.63 19.65
N ASN A 348 11.59 -20.68 18.81
CA ASN A 348 12.71 -21.63 18.68
C ASN A 348 13.25 -21.78 17.25
N GLN A 349 13.60 -20.68 16.59
CA GLN A 349 13.97 -20.69 15.16
C GLN A 349 15.29 -21.40 14.81
N LEU A 350 16.17 -21.60 15.78
CA LEU A 350 17.44 -22.31 15.61
C LEU A 350 17.36 -23.79 15.99
N ALA A 351 16.29 -24.20 16.66
CA ALA A 351 16.03 -25.61 16.91
C ALA A 351 15.76 -26.25 15.54
N ARG A 352 16.66 -27.15 15.13
CA ARG A 352 16.41 -27.97 13.94
C ARG A 352 15.33 -28.98 14.29
N ASP A 353 14.27 -29.02 13.49
CA ASP A 353 13.48 -30.24 13.30
C ASP A 353 14.28 -31.28 12.52
#